data_AF-X0YE34-F1
#
_entry.id   AF-X0YE34-F1
#
_cell.length_a   1.000
_cell.length_b   1.000
_cell.length_c   1.000
_cell.angle_alpha   90.00
_cell.angle_beta   90.00
_cell.angle_gamma   90.00
#
_symmetry.space_group_name_H-M   'P 1'
#
loop_
_entity.id
_entity.type
_entity.pdbx_description
1 polymer ?
#
loop_
_entity_poly.entity_id
_entity_poly.type
_entity_poly.pdbx_seq_one_letter_code
_entity_poly.pdbx_strand_id
1 'polypeptide(L)'
;MTAGGDDLYAAAIPGQAAASVVQFYVEGRDGLGMTSTFPAAGADSRALYTVVDGRAGDGPNHNFRIIMTAADVAFQLDGPGGSNALSNHRLGATVVFEENEVYYDVGVRMKGSGYSRGSARTGYNIRFHPDHRFHGVHDIVAVDRTSSAFGPGASHRELVLKHISTHAGDIPGMYDDLIYFIPPTDALDAGTAQLLMARYDDVFLDSSFADGSNGTRFKFELIYYPTDTVDGNPESFKPKPNTVL
;
A
#
# COMPACT_ATOMS: atom_id res chain seq x y z
N MET A 1 28.77 10.97 -5.90
CA MET A 1 27.92 11.93 -6.63
C MET A 1 28.83 12.94 -7.32
N THR A 2 28.39 13.51 -8.43
CA THR A 2 29.03 14.63 -9.13
C THR A 2 28.25 15.89 -8.80
N ALA A 3 28.95 16.95 -8.38
CA ALA A 3 28.35 18.26 -8.14
C ALA A 3 28.09 18.96 -9.49
N GLY A 4 26.87 19.47 -9.66
CA GLY A 4 26.47 20.38 -10.73
C GLY A 4 26.47 21.85 -10.28
N GLY A 5 25.80 22.71 -11.04
CA GLY A 5 25.47 24.07 -10.61
C GLY A 5 24.26 24.09 -9.66
N ASP A 6 24.06 25.21 -8.97
CA ASP A 6 22.86 25.48 -8.14
C ASP A 6 22.54 24.41 -7.08
N ASP A 7 23.56 23.93 -6.35
CA ASP A 7 23.44 22.91 -5.29
C ASP A 7 22.83 21.56 -5.75
N LEU A 8 22.84 21.29 -7.06
CA LEU A 8 22.39 20.02 -7.63
C LEU A 8 23.51 18.98 -7.59
N TYR A 9 23.18 17.79 -7.10
CA TYR A 9 24.08 16.63 -7.07
C TYR A 9 23.47 15.48 -7.87
N ALA A 10 24.28 14.82 -8.69
CA ALA A 10 23.84 13.68 -9.50
C ALA A 10 24.70 12.45 -9.21
N ALA A 11 24.12 11.26 -9.35
CA ALA A 11 24.87 10.01 -9.36
C ALA A 11 24.20 9.02 -10.31
N ALA A 12 25.02 8.17 -10.93
CA ALA A 12 24.54 7.03 -11.70
C ALA A 12 24.64 5.78 -10.84
N ILE A 13 23.54 5.06 -10.69
CA ILE A 13 23.56 3.71 -10.14
C ILE A 13 23.93 2.76 -11.29
N PRO A 14 25.00 1.95 -11.18
CA PRO A 14 25.35 0.98 -12.21
C PRO A 14 24.19 0.04 -12.52
N GLY A 15 24.05 -0.34 -13.79
CA GLY A 15 22.99 -1.24 -14.23
C GLY A 15 22.95 -2.52 -13.40
N GLN A 16 21.74 -2.92 -13.00
CA GLN A 16 21.46 -4.13 -12.25
C GLN A 16 20.69 -5.12 -13.13
N ALA A 17 20.56 -6.37 -12.68
CA ALA A 17 19.84 -7.41 -13.43
C ALA A 17 18.34 -7.08 -13.56
N ALA A 18 17.70 -7.53 -14.64
CA ALA A 18 16.25 -7.40 -14.81
C ALA A 18 15.48 -7.97 -13.60
N ALA A 19 14.36 -7.35 -13.25
CA ALA A 19 13.54 -7.66 -12.08
C ALA A 19 14.22 -7.56 -10.70
N SER A 20 15.46 -7.06 -10.60
CA SER A 20 16.07 -6.81 -9.30
C SER A 20 15.41 -5.61 -8.60
N VAL A 21 15.15 -5.75 -7.31
CA VAL A 21 14.80 -4.63 -6.42
C VAL A 21 16.09 -4.05 -5.86
N VAL A 22 16.28 -2.75 -6.03
CA VAL A 22 17.47 -2.02 -5.61
C VAL A 22 17.07 -0.97 -4.59
N GLN A 23 17.76 -0.97 -3.46
CA GLN A 23 17.60 0.05 -2.42
C GLN A 23 18.74 1.07 -2.49
N PHE A 24 18.40 2.33 -2.27
CA PHE A 24 19.37 3.40 -2.19
C PHE A 24 18.93 4.44 -1.16
N TYR A 25 19.84 5.34 -0.81
CA TYR A 25 19.56 6.57 -0.07
C TYR A 25 20.60 7.61 -0.48
N VAL A 26 20.33 8.87 -0.17
CA VAL A 26 21.27 9.98 -0.35
C VAL A 26 21.71 10.44 1.03
N GLU A 27 23.01 10.65 1.22
CA GLU A 27 23.58 11.29 2.42
C GLU A 27 24.23 12.63 2.01
N GLY A 28 23.85 13.70 2.69
CA GLY A 28 24.48 15.00 2.58
C GLY A 28 25.26 15.32 3.85
N ARG A 29 26.43 15.95 3.70
CA ARG A 29 27.25 16.43 4.82
C ARG A 29 27.53 17.93 4.67
N ASP A 30 27.27 18.70 5.71
CA ASP A 30 27.51 20.15 5.70
C ASP A 30 28.97 20.51 6.04
N GLY A 31 29.30 21.81 5.97
CA GLY A 31 30.64 22.33 6.29
C GLY A 31 31.02 22.25 7.78
N LEU A 32 30.06 22.00 8.67
CA LEU A 32 30.29 21.72 10.09
C LEU A 32 30.51 20.23 10.35
N GLY A 33 30.35 19.39 9.32
CA GLY A 33 30.54 17.97 9.35
C GLY A 33 29.31 17.16 9.77
N MET A 34 28.14 17.79 9.91
CA MET A 34 26.88 17.14 10.23
C MET A 34 26.30 16.43 9.01
N THR A 35 25.71 15.25 9.20
CA THR A 35 25.09 14.47 8.13
C THR A 35 23.57 14.43 8.25
N SER A 36 22.90 14.36 7.11
CA SER A 36 21.48 14.06 7.00
C SER A 36 21.26 13.11 5.82
N THR A 37 20.18 12.34 5.85
CA THR A 37 19.86 11.40 4.78
C THR A 37 18.46 11.65 4.21
N PHE A 38 18.29 11.28 2.95
CA PHE A 38 16.97 11.18 2.33
C PHE A 38 16.79 9.79 1.67
N PRO A 39 15.70 9.08 1.95
CA PRO A 39 14.72 9.35 3.01
C PRO A 39 15.38 9.37 4.41
N ALA A 40 14.68 9.92 5.41
CA ALA A 40 15.27 10.27 6.72
C ALA A 40 15.87 9.09 7.51
N ALA A 41 15.41 7.86 7.25
CA ALA A 41 15.95 6.64 7.85
C ALA A 41 17.22 6.13 7.14
N GLY A 42 17.70 6.81 6.09
CA GLY A 42 18.93 6.47 5.37
C GLY A 42 18.92 5.04 4.85
N ALA A 43 19.91 4.25 5.23
CA ALA A 43 20.02 2.84 4.83
C ALA A 43 18.85 1.97 5.33
N ASP A 44 18.12 2.40 6.36
CA ASP A 44 16.92 1.73 6.86
C ASP A 44 15.63 2.26 6.22
N SER A 45 15.71 3.21 5.28
CA SER A 45 14.56 3.63 4.48
C SER A 45 14.26 2.66 3.34
N ARG A 46 13.05 2.72 2.80
CA ARG A 46 12.64 1.93 1.63
C ARG A 46 12.49 2.84 0.41
N ALA A 47 13.55 3.59 0.10
CA ALA A 47 13.74 4.14 -1.24
C ALA A 47 14.20 3.02 -2.19
N LEU A 48 13.26 2.51 -2.97
CA LEU A 48 13.41 1.31 -3.78
C LEU A 48 13.07 1.62 -5.24
N TYR A 49 13.73 0.93 -6.17
CA TYR A 49 13.25 0.80 -7.54
C TYR A 49 13.37 -0.66 -8.00
N THR A 50 12.57 -1.03 -9.00
CA THR A 50 12.66 -2.33 -9.67
C THR A 50 13.22 -2.10 -11.06
N VAL A 51 14.28 -2.83 -11.42
CA VAL A 51 14.75 -2.88 -12.80
C VAL A 51 13.68 -3.57 -13.65
N VAL A 52 13.43 -3.06 -14.86
CA VAL A 52 12.42 -3.55 -15.82
C VAL A 52 12.08 -5.03 -15.64
N ASP A 53 10.83 -5.29 -15.27
CA ASP A 53 10.31 -6.61 -14.93
C ASP A 53 9.15 -7.07 -15.85
N GLY A 54 8.68 -6.20 -16.74
CA GLY A 54 7.60 -6.49 -17.68
C GLY A 54 6.23 -6.67 -17.02
N ARG A 55 6.05 -6.25 -15.76
CA ARG A 55 4.78 -6.44 -15.01
C ARG A 55 3.79 -5.30 -15.17
N ALA A 56 4.19 -4.19 -15.78
CA ALA A 56 3.30 -3.07 -16.05
C ALA A 56 2.17 -3.49 -17.00
N GLY A 57 0.93 -3.08 -16.70
CA GLY A 57 -0.19 -3.24 -17.61
C GLY A 57 -0.08 -2.29 -18.80
N ASP A 58 -0.55 -2.73 -19.97
CA ASP A 58 -0.65 -1.96 -21.22
C ASP A 58 -2.08 -1.44 -21.50
N GLY A 59 -3.01 -1.77 -20.60
CA GLY A 59 -4.42 -1.37 -20.69
C GLY A 59 -4.68 0.09 -20.27
N PRO A 60 -5.95 0.52 -20.29
CA PRO A 60 -6.34 1.90 -19.99
C PRO A 60 -6.32 2.24 -18.49
N ASN A 61 -6.13 1.25 -17.61
CA ASN A 61 -6.15 1.46 -16.17
C ASN A 61 -4.81 2.03 -15.70
N HIS A 62 -4.85 2.84 -14.66
CA HIS A 62 -3.65 3.40 -14.08
C HIS A 62 -2.76 2.33 -13.42
N ASN A 63 -1.48 2.30 -13.74
CA ASN A 63 -0.53 1.37 -13.12
C ASN A 63 -0.23 1.84 -11.69
N PHE A 64 -0.44 0.96 -10.71
CA PHE A 64 -0.16 1.24 -9.30
C PHE A 64 0.72 0.13 -8.74
N ARG A 65 2.00 0.42 -8.56
CA ARG A 65 3.03 -0.53 -8.14
C ARG A 65 3.43 -0.31 -6.70
N ILE A 66 3.57 -1.40 -5.95
CA ILE A 66 4.27 -1.41 -4.66
C ILE A 66 5.57 -2.18 -4.83
N ILE A 67 6.66 -1.62 -4.33
CA ILE A 67 7.99 -2.24 -4.28
C ILE A 67 8.37 -2.40 -2.81
N MET A 68 8.79 -3.61 -2.43
CA MET A 68 9.28 -3.95 -1.10
C MET A 68 10.52 -4.82 -1.23
N THR A 69 11.33 -4.90 -0.18
CA THR A 69 12.40 -5.90 -0.12
C THR A 69 11.81 -7.30 0.02
N ALA A 70 12.52 -8.33 -0.45
CA ALA A 70 12.09 -9.72 -0.29
C ALA A 70 11.90 -10.11 1.18
N ALA A 71 12.73 -9.55 2.08
CA ALA A 71 12.63 -9.77 3.52
C ALA A 71 11.36 -9.12 4.12
N ASP A 72 11.01 -7.90 3.71
CA ASP A 72 9.79 -7.22 4.18
C ASP A 72 8.53 -7.96 3.66
N VAL A 73 8.54 -8.42 2.40
CA VAL A 73 7.47 -9.26 1.83
C VAL A 73 7.34 -10.57 2.60
N ALA A 74 8.46 -11.29 2.82
CA ALA A 74 8.46 -12.52 3.57
C ALA A 74 7.93 -12.29 4.99
N PHE A 75 8.42 -11.29 5.71
CA PHE A 75 7.93 -10.98 7.05
C PHE A 75 6.42 -10.69 7.10
N GLN A 76 5.90 -10.00 6.07
CA GLN A 76 4.49 -9.67 5.95
C GLN A 76 3.61 -10.88 5.62
N LEU A 77 4.09 -11.79 4.76
CA LEU A 77 3.33 -12.97 4.28
C LEU A 77 3.58 -14.24 5.12
N ASP A 78 4.74 -14.37 5.75
CA ASP A 78 5.34 -15.60 6.31
C ASP A 78 5.69 -15.45 7.81
N GLY A 79 4.72 -15.06 8.63
CA GLY A 79 4.80 -15.46 10.03
C GLY A 79 4.50 -16.97 10.14
N PRO A 80 5.03 -17.73 11.11
CA PRO A 80 4.63 -19.13 11.33
C PRO A 80 3.10 -19.28 11.27
N GLY A 81 2.57 -20.08 10.33
CA GLY A 81 1.13 -20.26 10.12
C GLY A 81 0.33 -19.00 9.72
N GLY A 82 0.98 -18.00 9.13
CA GLY A 82 0.39 -16.70 8.81
C GLY A 82 0.21 -15.79 10.02
N SER A 83 1.00 -15.97 11.10
CA SER A 83 0.86 -15.22 12.36
C SER A 83 0.97 -13.70 12.18
N ASN A 84 1.85 -13.24 11.28
CA ASN A 84 2.01 -11.82 10.97
C ASN A 84 0.96 -11.28 10.01
N ALA A 85 0.14 -12.14 9.39
CA ALA A 85 -0.78 -11.70 8.34
C ALA A 85 -1.83 -10.71 8.90
N LEU A 86 -2.19 -10.83 10.17
CA LEU A 86 -3.10 -9.89 10.82
C LEU A 86 -2.45 -8.58 11.29
N SER A 87 -1.12 -8.47 11.23
CA SER A 87 -0.43 -7.27 11.66
C SER A 87 -0.96 -6.05 10.91
N ASN A 88 -1.25 -4.99 11.66
CA ASN A 88 -1.54 -3.68 11.09
C ASN A 88 -0.31 -2.76 11.13
N HIS A 89 0.85 -3.27 11.55
CA HIS A 89 2.10 -2.55 11.45
C HIS A 89 2.42 -2.28 9.97
N ARG A 90 2.91 -1.08 9.70
CA ARG A 90 3.30 -0.68 8.34
C ARG A 90 4.77 -0.94 8.15
N LEU A 91 5.11 -1.68 7.11
CA LEU A 91 6.48 -1.84 6.65
C LEU A 91 6.79 -0.74 5.63
N GLY A 92 8.07 -0.40 5.49
CA GLY A 92 8.51 0.52 4.44
C GLY A 92 8.31 -0.08 3.05
N ALA A 93 8.04 0.78 2.07
CA ALA A 93 7.96 0.43 0.66
C ALA A 93 8.22 1.67 -0.20
N THR A 94 8.26 1.46 -1.51
CA THR A 94 8.08 2.52 -2.52
C THR A 94 6.81 2.27 -3.31
N VAL A 95 6.04 3.31 -3.60
CA VAL A 95 4.96 3.27 -4.57
C VAL A 95 5.39 3.94 -5.87
N VAL A 96 5.04 3.34 -7.00
CA VAL A 96 5.15 3.98 -8.31
C VAL A 96 3.76 4.03 -8.94
N PHE A 97 3.32 5.23 -9.28
CA PHE A 97 2.04 5.49 -9.95
C PHE A 97 2.30 5.86 -11.42
N GLU A 98 1.53 5.28 -12.33
CA GLU A 98 1.70 5.41 -13.79
C GLU A 98 3.10 5.01 -14.29
N GLU A 99 3.82 4.17 -13.55
CA GLU A 99 5.24 3.86 -13.80
C GLU A 99 6.12 5.13 -13.95
N ASN A 100 5.70 6.26 -13.36
CA ASN A 100 6.33 7.56 -13.54
C ASN A 100 6.48 8.33 -12.22
N GLU A 101 5.38 8.53 -11.48
CA GLU A 101 5.45 9.25 -10.20
C GLU A 101 5.87 8.28 -9.08
N VAL A 102 6.91 8.65 -8.34
CA VAL A 102 7.50 7.79 -7.30
C VAL A 102 7.30 8.39 -5.93
N TYR A 103 6.83 7.57 -5.00
CA TYR A 103 6.65 7.89 -3.59
C TYR A 103 7.57 6.97 -2.77
N TYR A 104 8.71 7.50 -2.33
CA TYR A 104 9.67 6.75 -1.52
C TYR A 104 9.27 6.67 -0.05
N ASP A 105 9.72 5.60 0.61
CA ASP A 105 9.59 5.40 2.06
C ASP A 105 8.15 5.51 2.59
N VAL A 106 7.20 5.00 1.80
CA VAL A 106 5.80 4.92 2.20
C VAL A 106 5.57 3.77 3.18
N GLY A 107 4.56 3.90 4.03
CA GLY A 107 4.17 2.83 4.95
C GLY A 107 3.07 1.94 4.39
N VAL A 108 3.34 0.66 4.15
CA VAL A 108 2.37 -0.31 3.62
C VAL A 108 2.02 -1.41 4.62
N ARG A 109 0.75 -1.80 4.64
CA ARG A 109 0.28 -3.01 5.34
C ARG A 109 -0.77 -3.73 4.49
N MET A 110 -0.94 -5.02 4.73
CA MET A 110 -2.06 -5.75 4.14
C MET A 110 -3.40 -5.20 4.65
N LYS A 111 -4.39 -5.18 3.75
CA LYS A 111 -5.77 -4.77 4.02
C LYS A 111 -6.72 -5.97 3.93
N GLY A 112 -7.83 -5.83 4.65
CA GLY A 112 -8.94 -6.76 4.67
C GLY A 112 -8.91 -7.64 5.91
N SER A 113 -9.82 -8.61 5.96
CA SER A 113 -9.97 -9.53 7.09
C SER A 113 -8.92 -10.65 7.05
N GLY A 114 -8.91 -11.52 8.06
CA GLY A 114 -8.05 -12.71 8.07
C GLY A 114 -8.25 -13.61 6.84
N TYR A 115 -9.42 -13.57 6.20
CA TYR A 115 -9.72 -14.37 5.01
C TYR A 115 -9.08 -13.83 3.72
N SER A 116 -8.92 -12.51 3.59
CA SER A 116 -8.38 -11.91 2.36
C SER A 116 -6.85 -11.77 2.39
N ARG A 117 -6.26 -11.68 3.58
CA ARG A 117 -4.81 -11.50 3.75
C ARG A 117 -4.04 -12.81 3.53
N GLY A 118 -2.91 -12.71 2.83
CA GLY A 118 -2.11 -13.87 2.44
C GLY A 118 -2.70 -14.68 1.28
N SER A 119 -3.74 -14.17 0.62
CA SER A 119 -4.24 -14.74 -0.64
C SER A 119 -3.51 -14.11 -1.84
N ALA A 120 -3.59 -14.74 -3.02
CA ALA A 120 -3.03 -14.20 -4.26
C ALA A 120 -3.52 -12.77 -4.58
N ARG A 121 -4.72 -12.41 -4.10
CA ARG A 121 -5.34 -11.08 -4.24
C ARG A 121 -5.34 -10.28 -2.93
N THR A 122 -4.28 -10.38 -2.16
CA THR A 122 -4.08 -9.56 -0.95
C THR A 122 -4.17 -8.06 -1.26
N GLY A 123 -5.09 -7.34 -0.61
CA GLY A 123 -5.18 -5.88 -0.72
C GLY A 123 -4.16 -5.16 0.16
N TYR A 124 -3.95 -3.87 -0.10
CA TYR A 124 -2.96 -3.05 0.62
C TYR A 124 -3.57 -1.75 1.14
N ASN A 125 -3.02 -1.24 2.23
CA ASN A 125 -3.28 0.09 2.73
C ASN A 125 -1.94 0.82 2.86
N ILE A 126 -1.86 1.98 2.22
CA ILE A 126 -0.62 2.71 1.97
C ILE A 126 -0.74 4.07 2.62
N ARG A 127 0.24 4.46 3.44
CA ARG A 127 0.38 5.80 4.02
C ARG A 127 1.56 6.50 3.34
N PHE A 128 1.30 7.67 2.79
CA PHE A 128 2.29 8.51 2.12
C PHE A 128 2.97 9.46 3.10
N HIS A 129 4.10 10.03 2.67
CA HIS A 129 4.77 11.07 3.43
C HIS A 129 3.89 12.34 3.51
N PRO A 130 3.83 13.06 4.64
CA PRO A 130 3.05 14.29 4.74
C PRO A 130 3.42 15.35 3.70
N ASP A 131 4.68 15.38 3.28
CA ASP A 131 5.20 16.33 2.27
C ASP A 131 4.97 15.89 0.82
N HIS A 132 4.57 14.65 0.58
CA HIS A 132 4.27 14.12 -0.75
C HIS A 132 3.06 13.17 -0.71
N ARG A 133 1.90 13.78 -0.50
CA ARG A 133 0.61 13.07 -0.46
C ARG A 133 0.20 12.61 -1.86
N PHE A 134 -0.52 11.50 -1.93
CA PHE A 134 -1.06 11.00 -3.19
C PHE A 134 -2.11 11.96 -3.75
N HIS A 135 -1.93 12.37 -5.01
CA HIS A 135 -2.68 13.46 -5.65
C HIS A 135 -2.69 14.77 -4.83
N GLY A 136 -1.66 15.00 -4.02
CA GLY A 136 -1.51 16.21 -3.19
C GLY A 136 -2.43 16.29 -1.97
N VAL A 137 -3.40 15.38 -1.81
CA VAL A 137 -4.42 15.49 -0.75
C VAL A 137 -4.51 14.24 0.13
N HIS A 138 -4.28 13.05 -0.42
CA HIS A 138 -4.48 11.79 0.29
C HIS A 138 -3.22 11.36 1.05
N ASP A 139 -3.31 11.37 2.37
CA ASP A 139 -2.27 10.82 3.26
C ASP A 139 -2.29 9.29 3.27
N ILE A 140 -3.45 8.68 3.05
CA ILE A 140 -3.66 7.23 3.00
C ILE A 140 -4.56 6.87 1.84
N VAL A 141 -4.15 5.89 1.04
CA VAL A 141 -5.03 5.19 0.09
C VAL A 141 -5.09 3.70 0.39
N ALA A 142 -6.01 2.99 -0.24
CA ALA A 142 -6.06 1.55 -0.14
C ALA A 142 -6.39 0.88 -1.47
N VAL A 143 -5.73 -0.23 -1.73
CA VAL A 143 -5.99 -1.10 -2.87
C VAL A 143 -6.88 -2.23 -2.37
N ASP A 144 -8.11 -2.28 -2.85
CA ASP A 144 -9.05 -3.37 -2.58
C ASP A 144 -9.07 -4.35 -3.76
N ARG A 145 -8.87 -5.63 -3.43
CA ARG A 145 -8.73 -6.73 -4.40
C ARG A 145 -9.62 -7.93 -4.05
N THR A 146 -10.61 -7.71 -3.19
CA THR A 146 -11.50 -8.75 -2.69
C THR A 146 -12.23 -9.43 -3.85
N SER A 147 -12.04 -10.74 -3.95
CA SER A 147 -12.81 -11.64 -4.80
C SER A 147 -13.92 -12.31 -4.00
N SER A 148 -15.03 -12.66 -4.65
CA SER A 148 -16.12 -13.44 -4.04
C SER A 148 -16.51 -14.62 -4.92
N ALA A 149 -17.50 -15.41 -4.49
CA ALA A 149 -18.01 -16.56 -5.23
C ALA A 149 -18.51 -16.22 -6.66
N PHE A 150 -18.71 -14.93 -6.95
CA PHE A 150 -19.09 -14.44 -8.27
C PHE A 150 -17.90 -14.03 -9.14
N GLY A 151 -16.67 -14.40 -8.76
CA GLY A 151 -15.43 -14.12 -9.47
C GLY A 151 -14.63 -12.95 -8.87
N PRO A 152 -13.49 -12.60 -9.50
CA PRO A 152 -12.77 -11.37 -9.18
C PRO A 152 -13.69 -10.15 -9.25
N GLY A 153 -13.56 -9.22 -8.30
CA GLY A 153 -14.20 -7.91 -8.39
C GLY A 153 -15.46 -7.69 -7.54
N ALA A 154 -15.53 -8.25 -6.33
CA ALA A 154 -16.49 -7.70 -5.36
C ALA A 154 -16.21 -6.20 -5.12
N SER A 155 -14.93 -5.82 -5.07
CA SER A 155 -14.47 -4.44 -4.98
C SER A 155 -14.83 -3.61 -6.23
N HIS A 156 -14.55 -4.10 -7.44
CA HIS A 156 -14.87 -3.34 -8.68
C HIS A 156 -16.37 -3.12 -8.87
N ARG A 157 -17.21 -4.05 -8.43
CA ARG A 157 -18.67 -3.90 -8.45
C ARG A 157 -19.16 -2.85 -7.46
N GLU A 158 -18.46 -2.67 -6.33
CA GLU A 158 -18.77 -1.61 -5.36
C GLU A 158 -18.67 -0.22 -6.01
N LEU A 159 -17.77 -0.04 -6.98
CA LEU A 159 -17.64 1.22 -7.72
C LEU A 159 -18.95 1.61 -8.43
N VAL A 160 -19.66 0.64 -9.00
CA VAL A 160 -20.95 0.90 -9.67
C VAL A 160 -21.99 1.41 -8.66
N LEU A 161 -22.02 0.82 -7.47
CA LEU A 161 -22.91 1.26 -6.39
C LEU A 161 -22.55 2.67 -5.92
N LYS A 162 -21.25 2.98 -5.81
CA LYS A 162 -20.77 4.33 -5.47
C LYS A 162 -21.18 5.36 -6.52
N HIS A 163 -21.06 5.03 -7.81
CA HIS A 163 -21.54 5.91 -8.88
C HIS A 163 -23.06 6.14 -8.81
N ILE A 164 -23.86 5.12 -8.52
CA ILE A 164 -25.31 5.30 -8.32
C ILE A 164 -25.57 6.27 -7.18
N SER A 165 -24.89 6.13 -6.04
CA SER A 165 -25.01 7.05 -4.89
C SER A 165 -24.65 8.49 -5.29
N THR A 166 -23.50 8.69 -5.93
CA THR A 166 -23.06 10.02 -6.35
C THR A 166 -23.99 10.64 -7.39
N HIS A 167 -24.57 9.84 -8.30
CA HIS A 167 -25.53 10.31 -9.30
C HIS A 167 -26.91 10.62 -8.73
N ALA A 168 -27.35 9.92 -7.68
CA ALA A 168 -28.65 10.14 -7.07
C ALA A 168 -28.80 11.53 -6.45
N GLY A 169 -27.68 12.17 -6.08
CA GLY A 169 -27.67 13.46 -5.38
C GLY A 169 -28.01 13.31 -3.89
N ASP A 170 -27.49 14.21 -3.06
CA ASP A 170 -27.69 14.25 -1.59
C ASP A 170 -27.29 12.97 -0.83
N ILE A 171 -26.57 12.05 -1.48
CA ILE A 171 -25.95 10.88 -0.86
C ILE A 171 -24.43 11.05 -0.96
N PRO A 172 -23.74 11.27 0.17
CA PRO A 172 -22.28 11.32 0.21
C PRO A 172 -21.67 10.05 -0.40
N GLY A 173 -20.81 10.24 -1.41
CA GLY A 173 -20.15 9.17 -2.14
C GLY A 173 -18.65 9.41 -2.21
N MET A 174 -17.88 8.32 -2.32
CA MET A 174 -16.45 8.40 -2.56
C MET A 174 -16.17 8.36 -4.06
N TYR A 175 -15.22 9.17 -4.49
CA TYR A 175 -14.60 9.07 -5.81
C TYR A 175 -13.42 8.11 -5.70
N ASP A 176 -13.70 6.85 -5.98
CA ASP A 176 -12.68 5.79 -6.07
C ASP A 176 -12.37 5.53 -7.55
N ASP A 177 -11.30 4.76 -7.81
CA ASP A 177 -10.82 4.50 -9.17
C ASP A 177 -10.55 3.02 -9.43
N LEU A 178 -10.40 2.65 -10.72
CA LEU A 178 -9.91 1.36 -11.18
C LEU A 178 -8.46 1.46 -11.63
N ILE A 179 -7.61 0.67 -10.99
CA ILE A 179 -6.17 0.62 -11.25
C ILE A 179 -5.75 -0.77 -11.74
N TYR A 180 -4.64 -0.84 -12.45
CA TYR A 180 -3.87 -2.07 -12.63
C TYR A 180 -2.83 -2.14 -11.51
N PHE A 181 -3.08 -3.00 -10.53
CA PHE A 181 -2.21 -3.13 -9.36
C PHE A 181 -1.10 -4.14 -9.59
N ILE A 182 0.13 -3.73 -9.26
CA ILE A 182 1.34 -4.55 -9.35
C ILE A 182 1.86 -4.80 -7.93
N PRO A 183 1.65 -6.01 -7.37
CA PRO A 183 2.07 -6.32 -6.00
C PRO A 183 3.59 -6.43 -5.88
N PRO A 184 4.14 -6.36 -4.64
CA PRO A 184 5.58 -6.37 -4.39
C PRO A 184 6.26 -7.73 -4.62
N THR A 185 5.52 -8.74 -5.06
CA THR A 185 6.05 -10.10 -5.33
C THR A 185 5.20 -10.82 -6.37
N ASP A 186 5.84 -11.72 -7.10
CA ASP A 186 5.22 -12.59 -8.11
C ASP A 186 4.37 -13.71 -7.50
N ALA A 187 4.49 -13.93 -6.19
CA ALA A 187 3.60 -14.83 -5.45
C ALA A 187 2.16 -14.26 -5.32
N LEU A 188 1.95 -12.99 -5.67
CA LEU A 188 0.66 -12.32 -5.68
C LEU A 188 0.30 -11.93 -7.12
N ASP A 189 -0.97 -12.06 -7.47
CA ASP A 189 -1.45 -11.78 -8.83
C ASP A 189 -1.37 -10.28 -9.11
N ALA A 190 -0.80 -9.86 -10.25
CA ALA A 190 -1.02 -8.52 -10.78
C ALA A 190 -2.41 -8.43 -11.44
N GLY A 191 -2.98 -7.23 -11.51
CA GLY A 191 -4.23 -7.00 -12.24
C GLY A 191 -5.17 -5.98 -11.61
N THR A 192 -6.40 -5.94 -12.11
CA THR A 192 -7.37 -4.92 -11.74
C THR A 192 -7.64 -4.91 -10.23
N ALA A 193 -7.64 -3.71 -9.65
CA ALA A 193 -7.99 -3.42 -8.26
C ALA A 193 -8.82 -2.14 -8.18
N GLN A 194 -9.57 -1.97 -7.09
CA GLN A 194 -10.19 -0.70 -6.75
C GLN A 194 -9.22 0.12 -5.90
N LEU A 195 -8.94 1.35 -6.30
CA LEU A 195 -8.21 2.32 -5.50
C LEU A 195 -9.21 3.14 -4.68
N LEU A 196 -9.21 2.90 -3.38
CA LEU A 196 -9.97 3.65 -2.39
C LEU A 196 -9.12 4.82 -1.91
N MET A 197 -9.52 6.06 -2.21
CA MET A 197 -8.73 7.24 -1.89
C MET A 197 -9.17 7.90 -0.58
N ALA A 198 -10.37 8.48 -0.53
CA ALA A 198 -10.82 9.25 0.62
C ALA A 198 -11.27 8.41 1.85
N ARG A 199 -11.61 7.13 1.64
CA ARG A 199 -11.78 6.07 2.67
C ARG A 199 -12.59 6.45 3.93
N TYR A 200 -13.69 7.20 3.78
CA TYR A 200 -14.49 7.72 4.90
C TYR A 200 -13.64 8.44 5.98
N ASP A 201 -12.47 8.95 5.61
CA ASP A 201 -11.57 9.76 6.45
C ASP A 201 -11.86 11.24 6.28
N ASP A 202 -11.03 12.08 6.89
CA ASP A 202 -11.20 13.53 6.94
C ASP A 202 -11.49 14.13 5.54
N VAL A 203 -10.78 13.70 4.50
CA VAL A 203 -11.03 14.15 3.12
C VAL A 203 -12.47 13.87 2.66
N PHE A 204 -13.02 12.69 2.96
CA PHE A 204 -14.41 12.38 2.64
C PHE A 204 -15.38 13.20 3.48
N LEU A 205 -15.14 13.28 4.78
CA LEU A 205 -16.04 13.94 5.72
C LEU A 205 -16.11 15.45 5.47
N ASP A 206 -14.97 16.12 5.31
CA ASP A 206 -14.89 17.57 5.10
C ASP A 206 -15.34 18.00 3.70
N SER A 207 -15.25 17.11 2.71
CA SER A 207 -15.81 17.38 1.38
C SER A 207 -17.32 17.13 1.30
N SER A 208 -17.87 16.31 2.20
CA SER A 208 -19.29 15.95 2.21
C SER A 208 -20.12 16.79 3.17
N PHE A 209 -19.53 17.27 4.27
CA PHE A 209 -20.22 17.95 5.34
C PHE A 209 -19.38 19.11 5.88
N ALA A 210 -20.05 20.21 6.23
CA ALA A 210 -19.40 21.30 6.96
C ALA A 210 -18.83 20.78 8.28
N ASP A 211 -17.54 21.02 8.53
CA ASP A 211 -16.83 20.56 9.73
C ASP A 211 -16.90 19.03 9.95
N GLY A 212 -17.00 18.25 8.87
CA GLY A 212 -17.32 16.83 8.92
C GLY A 212 -16.32 15.97 9.71
N SER A 213 -15.04 16.31 9.66
CA SER A 213 -13.97 15.61 10.38
C SER A 213 -13.87 15.98 11.87
N ASN A 214 -14.57 17.03 12.33
CA ASN A 214 -14.55 17.44 13.75
C ASN A 214 -15.30 16.46 14.67
N GLY A 215 -16.04 15.51 14.12
CA GLY A 215 -16.84 14.53 14.85
C GLY A 215 -16.13 13.21 15.15
N THR A 216 -16.83 12.33 15.87
CA THR A 216 -16.36 10.96 16.12
C THR A 216 -16.82 10.02 15.00
N ARG A 217 -15.87 9.31 14.40
CA ARG A 217 -16.15 8.25 13.43
C ARG A 217 -16.14 6.87 14.09
N PHE A 218 -17.16 6.08 13.80
CA PHE A 218 -17.24 4.67 14.17
C PHE A 218 -17.16 3.79 12.93
N LYS A 219 -16.49 2.65 13.06
CA LYS A 219 -16.47 1.60 12.04
C LYS A 219 -17.09 0.36 12.65
N PHE A 220 -18.16 -0.16 12.03
CA PHE A 220 -18.68 -1.48 12.37
C PHE A 220 -17.66 -2.55 12.01
N GLU A 221 -17.41 -3.47 12.94
CA GLU A 221 -16.39 -4.50 12.82
C GLU A 221 -16.90 -5.82 13.38
N LEU A 222 -16.39 -6.91 12.84
CA LEU A 222 -16.65 -8.27 13.31
C LEU A 222 -15.52 -8.74 14.23
N ILE A 223 -15.80 -9.71 15.10
CA ILE A 223 -14.77 -10.28 15.97
C ILE A 223 -14.21 -11.53 15.31
N TYR A 224 -13.01 -11.40 14.76
CA TYR A 224 -12.27 -12.52 14.17
C TYR A 224 -11.33 -13.15 15.18
N TYR A 225 -11.36 -14.47 15.32
CA TYR A 225 -10.49 -15.19 16.23
C TYR A 225 -10.06 -16.55 15.65
N PRO A 226 -8.85 -17.02 16.02
CA PRO A 226 -8.41 -18.38 15.73
C PRO A 226 -8.94 -19.35 16.80
N THR A 227 -9.30 -20.56 16.39
CA THR A 227 -9.66 -21.66 17.32
C THR A 227 -8.50 -22.60 17.63
N ASP A 228 -7.40 -22.49 16.87
CA ASP A 228 -6.26 -23.43 16.90
C ASP A 228 -4.93 -22.69 17.10
N THR A 229 -3.83 -23.43 17.17
CA THR A 229 -2.45 -22.90 17.14
C THR A 229 -1.70 -23.46 15.95
N VAL A 230 -0.53 -22.88 15.63
CA VAL A 230 0.28 -23.28 14.47
C VAL A 230 0.76 -24.74 14.50
N ASP A 231 0.72 -25.38 15.66
CA ASP A 231 1.25 -26.74 15.91
C ASP A 231 0.37 -27.59 16.83
N GLY A 232 -0.80 -27.10 17.24
CA GLY A 232 -1.70 -27.76 18.21
C GLY A 232 -1.31 -27.60 19.69
N ASN A 233 -0.16 -26.99 20.02
CA ASN A 233 0.18 -26.64 21.39
C ASN A 233 -0.56 -25.35 21.81
N PRO A 234 -1.36 -25.34 22.90
CA PRO A 234 -2.11 -24.16 23.34
C PRO A 234 -1.28 -22.89 23.57
N GLU A 235 -0.01 -23.03 23.95
CA GLU A 235 0.90 -21.90 24.24
C GLU A 235 1.64 -21.39 23.00
N SER A 236 1.53 -22.09 21.87
CA SER A 236 2.15 -21.67 20.61
C SER A 236 1.39 -20.53 19.95
N PHE A 237 2.04 -19.92 18.95
CA PHE A 237 1.44 -18.83 18.17
C PHE A 237 0.08 -19.23 17.60
N LYS A 238 -0.81 -18.26 17.56
CA LYS A 238 -2.11 -18.41 16.90
C LYS A 238 -1.96 -18.06 15.41
N PRO A 239 -2.56 -18.85 14.51
CA PRO A 239 -2.57 -18.53 13.09
C PRO A 239 -3.55 -17.38 12.83
N LYS A 240 -3.71 -17.03 11.54
CA LYS A 240 -4.81 -16.17 11.12
C LYS A 240 -6.17 -16.72 11.59
N PRO A 241 -7.17 -15.86 11.84
CA PRO A 241 -8.51 -16.28 12.25
C PRO A 241 -9.13 -17.25 11.25
N ASN A 242 -9.79 -18.25 11.79
CA ASN A 242 -10.59 -19.22 11.06
C ASN A 242 -12.08 -19.12 11.40
N THR A 243 -12.44 -18.27 12.38
CA THR A 243 -13.81 -18.05 12.86
C THR A 243 -14.13 -16.56 13.02
N VAL A 244 -15.43 -16.23 12.97
CA VAL A 244 -15.97 -14.87 13.10
C VAL A 244 -17.25 -14.87 13.94
N LEU A 245 -17.41 -13.88 14.81
CA LEU A 245 -18.64 -13.53 15.53
C LEU A 245 -19.23 -12.23 14.96
#